data_AF-A0AB34IY45-F1
#
_entry.id   AF-A0AB34IY45-F1
#
_cell.length_a   1.000
_cell.length_b   1.000
_cell.length_c   1.000
_cell.angle_alpha   90.00
_cell.angle_beta   90.00
_cell.angle_gamma   90.00
#
_symmetry.space_group_name_H-M   'P 1'
#
loop_
_entity.id
_entity.type
_entity.pdbx_description
1 polymer ?
#
loop_
_entity_poly.entity_id
_entity_poly.type
_entity_poly.pdbx_seq_one_letter_code
_entity_poly.pdbx_strand_id
1 'polypeptide(L)'
;MRPTFVLCLAAPLAAQKLHYGLVFDAGSSGTRIHIYTWSTGGGGPKDAFNLIGDDIKKIQPGLSAYKNEPEKAGASLRPLLEYAKSKIPADRLDTTPTFLMATAGLRLVGQEAKDAILRSVCTELSHAGVLFRCEWANLLDGHDEGLYGWVTVNYLLDTLYPGAAADTAGIIDLGGGSVQVVFSQPESSKAPAGYTEKLVFGGRTHDVYVKSHLGFGLDAARSALLDLLIAKRGDVRTAMHA
;
A
#
# COMPACT_ATOMS: atom_id res chain seq x y z
N MET A 1 -29.39 56.41 13.99
CA MET A 1 -28.63 55.14 13.93
C MET A 1 -29.59 54.04 13.52
N ARG A 2 -29.42 53.46 12.32
CA ARG A 2 -30.18 52.28 11.89
C ARG A 2 -29.32 51.04 12.17
N PRO A 3 -29.88 49.95 12.71
CA PRO A 3 -29.12 48.74 12.96
C PRO A 3 -28.86 48.05 11.61
N THR A 4 -27.59 47.92 11.25
CA THR A 4 -27.17 47.10 10.12
C THR A 4 -27.27 45.64 10.55
N PHE A 5 -28.31 44.94 10.11
CA PHE A 5 -28.37 43.49 10.22
C PHE A 5 -27.34 42.90 9.26
N VAL A 6 -26.25 42.35 9.81
CA VAL A 6 -25.32 41.52 9.05
C VAL A 6 -26.03 40.18 8.83
N LEU A 7 -26.63 40.01 7.66
CA LEU A 7 -27.15 38.73 7.20
C LEU A 7 -25.92 37.84 6.90
N CYS A 8 -25.55 36.99 7.85
CA CYS A 8 -24.53 35.97 7.62
C CYS A 8 -25.17 34.90 6.71
N LEU A 9 -25.02 35.07 5.39
CA LEU A 9 -25.30 34.03 4.42
C LEU A 9 -24.30 32.90 4.68
N ALA A 10 -24.71 31.90 5.46
CA ALA A 10 -24.02 30.62 5.46
C ALA A 10 -24.07 30.09 4.02
N ALA A 11 -22.92 30.12 3.33
CA ALA A 11 -22.79 29.45 2.06
C ALA A 11 -23.25 27.99 2.26
N PRO A 12 -24.09 27.43 1.38
CA PRO A 12 -24.48 26.04 1.50
C PRO A 12 -23.19 25.21 1.46
N LEU A 13 -22.92 24.46 2.53
CA LEU A 13 -21.82 23.50 2.55
C LEU A 13 -22.04 22.61 1.32
N ALA A 14 -21.11 22.66 0.36
CA ALA A 14 -21.24 21.87 -0.85
C ALA A 14 -21.51 20.41 -0.44
N ALA A 15 -22.53 19.79 -1.02
CA ALA A 15 -22.92 18.45 -0.62
C ALA A 15 -21.70 17.53 -0.80
N GLN A 16 -21.25 16.93 0.31
CA GLN A 16 -20.10 16.04 0.30
C GLN A 16 -20.37 14.87 -0.63
N LYS A 17 -19.47 14.63 -1.58
CA LYS A 17 -19.55 13.48 -2.48
C LYS A 17 -18.72 12.35 -1.89
N LEU A 18 -19.33 11.18 -1.76
CA LEU A 18 -18.65 9.97 -1.31
C LEU A 18 -18.05 9.21 -2.49
N HIS A 19 -16.86 8.68 -2.26
CA HIS A 19 -16.10 7.88 -3.19
C HIS A 19 -15.56 6.65 -2.47
N TYR A 20 -15.27 5.61 -3.26
CA TYR A 20 -14.84 4.32 -2.75
C TYR A 20 -13.60 3.85 -3.50
N GLY A 21 -12.78 3.03 -2.86
CA GLY A 21 -11.58 2.44 -3.46
C GLY A 21 -11.26 1.12 -2.81
N LEU A 22 -10.86 0.14 -3.63
CA LEU A 22 -10.52 -1.20 -3.19
C LEU A 22 -9.03 -1.43 -3.35
N VAL A 23 -8.36 -1.88 -2.29
CA VAL A 23 -6.96 -2.31 -2.36
C VAL A 23 -6.83 -3.70 -1.79
N PHE A 24 -6.42 -4.65 -2.61
CA PHE A 24 -6.05 -5.98 -2.20
C PHE A 24 -4.58 -6.01 -1.78
N ASP A 25 -4.31 -6.29 -0.51
CA ASP A 25 -2.97 -6.63 0.00
C ASP A 25 -2.80 -8.15 -0.09
N ALA A 26 -2.09 -8.61 -1.11
CA ALA A 26 -1.80 -10.03 -1.35
C ALA A 26 -0.48 -10.43 -0.65
N GLY A 27 -0.59 -10.60 0.67
CA GLY A 27 0.46 -11.09 1.56
C GLY A 27 0.79 -12.57 1.40
N SER A 28 1.94 -12.99 1.96
CA SER A 28 2.39 -14.39 1.95
C SER A 28 1.48 -15.34 2.75
N SER A 29 0.94 -14.87 3.88
CA SER A 29 0.10 -15.67 4.80
C SER A 29 -1.41 -15.57 4.53
N GLY A 30 -1.82 -14.75 3.56
CA GLY A 30 -3.22 -14.46 3.27
C GLY A 30 -3.38 -13.17 2.49
N THR A 31 -4.55 -13.02 1.87
CA THR A 31 -4.92 -11.81 1.13
C THR A 31 -5.95 -11.01 1.93
N ARG A 32 -5.78 -9.69 1.97
CA ARG A 32 -6.73 -8.75 2.58
C ARG A 32 -7.33 -7.87 1.51
N ILE A 33 -8.57 -7.43 1.71
CA ILE A 33 -9.15 -6.30 0.98
C ILE A 33 -9.36 -5.15 1.96
N HIS A 34 -8.93 -3.96 1.55
CA HIS A 34 -9.24 -2.69 2.18
C HIS A 34 -10.28 -1.98 1.31
N ILE A 35 -11.36 -1.53 1.94
CA ILE A 35 -12.43 -0.76 1.31
C ILE A 35 -12.37 0.64 1.90
N TYR A 36 -11.72 1.54 1.18
CA TYR A 36 -11.61 2.93 1.58
C TYR A 36 -12.85 3.69 1.14
N THR A 37 -13.42 4.48 2.04
CA THR A 37 -14.47 5.46 1.74
C THR A 37 -13.92 6.85 2.05
N TRP A 38 -13.99 7.77 1.09
CA TRP A 38 -13.60 9.16 1.31
C TRP A 38 -14.64 10.14 0.79
N SER A 39 -14.70 11.30 1.43
CA SER A 39 -15.53 12.42 1.01
C SER A 39 -14.70 13.48 0.26
N THR A 40 -15.34 14.19 -0.68
CA THR A 40 -14.80 15.40 -1.31
C THR A 40 -15.79 16.56 -1.21
N GLY A 41 -15.30 17.81 -1.19
CA GLY A 41 -16.13 19.02 -1.15
C GLY A 41 -16.51 19.48 0.25
N GLY A 42 -15.84 18.96 1.28
CA GLY A 42 -16.02 19.35 2.68
C GLY A 42 -15.19 20.57 3.11
N GLY A 43 -14.30 21.04 2.23
CA GLY A 43 -13.34 22.11 2.51
C GLY A 43 -12.09 21.64 3.26
N GLY A 44 -11.16 22.58 3.48
CA GLY A 44 -9.92 22.32 4.20
C GLY A 44 -8.84 21.59 3.37
N PRO A 45 -7.70 21.27 3.98
CA PRO A 45 -6.54 20.71 3.27
C PRO A 45 -6.80 19.32 2.64
N LYS A 46 -7.71 18.54 3.24
CA LYS A 46 -8.11 17.19 2.79
C LYS A 46 -9.29 17.19 1.81
N ASP A 47 -9.69 18.33 1.26
CA ASP A 47 -10.92 18.45 0.46
C ASP A 47 -10.98 17.50 -0.76
N ALA A 48 -9.83 17.15 -1.33
CA ALA A 48 -9.74 16.21 -2.46
C ALA A 48 -9.77 14.73 -2.03
N PHE A 49 -9.45 14.43 -0.77
CA PHE A 49 -9.39 13.06 -0.23
C PHE A 49 -9.47 13.10 1.31
N ASN A 50 -10.69 13.16 1.84
CA ASN A 50 -10.94 13.07 3.28
C ASN A 50 -11.46 11.67 3.62
N LEU A 51 -10.58 10.80 4.13
CA LEU A 51 -10.88 9.43 4.49
C LEU A 51 -11.85 9.39 5.67
N ILE A 52 -12.95 8.68 5.51
CA ILE A 52 -14.00 8.56 6.52
C ILE A 52 -14.33 7.11 6.91
N GLY A 53 -13.76 6.12 6.21
CA GLY A 53 -13.91 4.71 6.56
C GLY A 53 -12.91 3.79 5.86
N ASP A 54 -12.55 2.70 6.55
CA ASP A 54 -11.59 1.68 6.14
C ASP A 54 -12.06 0.27 6.55
N ASP A 55 -13.04 -0.29 5.84
CA ASP A 55 -13.47 -1.68 6.09
C ASP A 55 -12.40 -2.67 5.62
N ILE A 56 -12.11 -3.70 6.43
CA ILE A 56 -11.08 -4.70 6.13
C ILE A 56 -11.65 -6.12 6.24
N LYS A 57 -11.28 -6.99 5.30
CA LYS A 57 -11.49 -8.45 5.42
C LYS A 57 -10.25 -9.22 4.96
N LYS A 58 -9.92 -10.29 5.68
CA LYS A 58 -8.81 -11.19 5.36
C LYS A 58 -9.31 -12.59 5.01
N ILE A 59 -8.64 -13.24 4.07
CA ILE A 59 -8.75 -14.67 3.77
C ILE A 59 -7.38 -15.35 3.83
N GLN A 60 -7.39 -16.67 3.91
CA GLN A 60 -6.22 -17.53 3.83
C GLN A 60 -6.54 -18.74 2.92
N PRO A 61 -5.55 -19.33 2.22
CA PRO A 61 -4.14 -18.92 2.17
C PRO A 61 -3.90 -17.68 1.28
N GLY A 62 -2.65 -17.19 1.20
CA GLY A 62 -2.27 -16.10 0.29
C GLY A 62 -2.08 -16.58 -1.15
N LEU A 63 -1.90 -15.64 -2.10
CA LEU A 63 -1.78 -15.96 -3.53
C LEU A 63 -0.61 -16.91 -3.85
N SER A 64 0.49 -16.83 -3.11
CA SER A 64 1.66 -17.68 -3.32
C SER A 64 1.41 -19.17 -3.06
N ALA A 65 0.37 -19.53 -2.30
CA ALA A 65 0.00 -20.92 -2.07
C ALA A 65 -0.51 -21.62 -3.34
N TYR A 66 -1.00 -20.85 -4.33
CA TYR A 66 -1.51 -21.35 -5.60
C TYR A 66 -0.44 -21.50 -6.68
N LYS A 67 0.85 -21.51 -6.32
CA LYS A 67 1.96 -21.62 -7.30
C LYS A 67 1.84 -22.82 -8.25
N ASN A 68 1.23 -23.92 -7.79
CA ASN A 68 1.05 -25.15 -8.56
C ASN A 68 -0.34 -25.24 -9.23
N GLU A 69 -1.26 -24.34 -8.88
CA GLU A 69 -2.63 -24.28 -9.41
C GLU A 69 -3.04 -22.81 -9.64
N PRO A 70 -2.31 -22.04 -10.50
CA PRO A 70 -2.48 -20.58 -10.62
C PRO A 70 -3.89 -20.14 -11.02
N GLU A 71 -4.62 -20.98 -11.76
CA GLU A 71 -6.00 -20.73 -12.15
C GLU A 71 -6.95 -20.54 -10.95
N LYS A 72 -6.65 -21.16 -9.80
CA LYS A 72 -7.43 -21.01 -8.56
C LYS A 72 -7.16 -19.71 -7.81
N ALA A 73 -6.05 -19.03 -8.12
CA ALA A 73 -5.61 -17.85 -7.39
C ALA A 73 -6.61 -16.69 -7.49
N GLY A 74 -7.09 -16.36 -8.70
CA GLY A 74 -8.12 -15.34 -8.92
C GLY A 74 -9.43 -15.71 -8.22
N ALA A 75 -9.94 -16.92 -8.45
CA ALA A 75 -11.18 -17.40 -7.83
C ALA A 75 -11.15 -17.34 -6.29
N SER A 76 -9.97 -17.48 -5.68
CA SER A 76 -9.81 -17.34 -4.23
C SER A 76 -10.19 -15.96 -3.68
N LEU A 77 -10.19 -14.92 -4.52
CA LEU A 77 -10.53 -13.53 -4.15
C LEU A 77 -12.04 -13.26 -4.06
N ARG A 78 -12.89 -14.16 -4.56
CA ARG A 78 -14.36 -13.97 -4.56
C ARG A 78 -14.94 -13.62 -3.18
N PRO A 79 -14.57 -14.28 -2.07
CA PRO A 79 -15.12 -13.92 -0.76
C PRO A 79 -14.77 -12.50 -0.28
N LEU A 80 -13.67 -11.94 -0.80
CA LEU A 80 -13.28 -10.55 -0.55
C LEU A 80 -14.07 -9.59 -1.44
N LEU A 81 -14.25 -9.92 -2.72
CA LEU A 81 -15.09 -9.13 -3.65
C LEU A 81 -16.54 -9.05 -3.19
N GLU A 82 -17.13 -10.17 -2.77
CA GLU A 82 -18.51 -10.17 -2.26
C GLU A 82 -18.65 -9.36 -0.97
N TYR A 83 -17.61 -9.34 -0.12
CA TYR A 83 -17.58 -8.45 1.04
C TYR A 83 -17.55 -6.98 0.61
N ALA A 84 -16.71 -6.60 -0.36
CA ALA A 84 -16.70 -5.23 -0.90
C ALA A 84 -18.04 -4.82 -1.51
N LYS A 85 -18.67 -5.70 -2.31
CA LYS A 85 -19.99 -5.46 -2.90
C LYS A 85 -21.09 -5.27 -1.87
N SER A 86 -20.96 -5.89 -0.68
CA SER A 86 -21.89 -5.67 0.42
C SER A 86 -21.73 -4.31 1.12
N LYS A 87 -20.60 -3.63 0.91
CA LYS A 87 -20.25 -2.35 1.56
C LYS A 87 -20.42 -1.14 0.65
N ILE A 88 -20.30 -1.33 -0.66
CA ILE A 88 -20.35 -0.25 -1.66
C ILE A 88 -21.73 -0.23 -2.33
N PRO A 89 -22.39 0.94 -2.47
CA PRO A 89 -23.63 1.06 -3.21
C PRO A 89 -23.51 0.53 -4.65
N ALA A 90 -24.55 -0.16 -5.15
CA ALA A 90 -24.49 -0.85 -6.44
C ALA A 90 -24.20 0.10 -7.62
N ASP A 91 -24.69 1.34 -7.55
CA ASP A 91 -24.46 2.42 -8.53
C ASP A 91 -23.05 3.03 -8.48
N ARG A 92 -22.20 2.57 -7.56
CA ARG A 92 -20.82 3.03 -7.37
C ARG A 92 -19.78 1.96 -7.66
N LEU A 93 -20.18 0.70 -7.79
CA LEU A 93 -19.25 -0.41 -7.98
C LEU A 93 -18.41 -0.26 -9.25
N ASP A 94 -19.06 -0.01 -10.38
CA ASP A 94 -18.42 0.10 -11.71
C ASP A 94 -17.43 1.26 -11.85
N THR A 95 -17.53 2.26 -10.96
CA THR A 95 -16.64 3.41 -10.88
C THR A 95 -15.62 3.32 -9.75
N THR A 96 -15.68 2.27 -8.92
CA THR A 96 -14.76 2.08 -7.79
C THR A 96 -13.42 1.52 -8.25
N PRO A 97 -12.32 2.31 -8.22
CA PRO A 97 -11.01 1.83 -8.62
C PRO A 97 -10.54 0.72 -7.69
N THR A 98 -10.04 -0.36 -8.30
CA THR A 98 -9.60 -1.56 -7.60
C THR A 98 -8.16 -1.88 -7.93
N PHE A 99 -7.32 -2.05 -6.92
CA PHE A 99 -5.90 -2.36 -7.06
C PHE A 99 -5.57 -3.66 -6.35
N LEU A 100 -4.59 -4.42 -6.86
CA LEU A 100 -4.01 -5.54 -6.14
C LEU A 100 -2.50 -5.38 -6.06
N MET A 101 -2.02 -5.34 -4.83
CA MET A 101 -0.61 -5.17 -4.50
C MET A 101 -0.12 -6.46 -3.85
N ALA A 102 0.59 -7.29 -4.63
CA ALA A 102 1.23 -8.50 -4.13
C ALA A 102 2.59 -8.17 -3.50
N THR A 103 2.89 -8.80 -2.37
CA THR A 103 4.13 -8.52 -1.62
C THR A 103 5.16 -9.64 -1.76
N ALA A 104 6.10 -9.74 -0.82
CA ALA A 104 7.25 -10.65 -0.88
C ALA A 104 6.89 -12.11 -1.14
N GLY A 105 5.74 -12.60 -0.67
CA GLY A 105 5.32 -13.99 -0.87
C GLY A 105 5.25 -14.39 -2.34
N LEU A 106 4.74 -13.51 -3.20
CA LEU A 106 4.61 -13.78 -4.63
C LEU A 106 5.94 -13.63 -5.39
N ARG A 107 6.94 -12.95 -4.83
CA ARG A 107 8.30 -12.90 -5.41
C ARG A 107 8.97 -14.27 -5.41
N LEU A 108 8.67 -15.08 -4.41
CA LEU A 108 9.38 -16.32 -4.12
C LEU A 108 8.84 -17.54 -4.90
N VAL A 109 7.73 -17.40 -5.64
CA VAL A 109 7.13 -18.54 -6.37
C VAL A 109 7.74 -18.78 -7.75
N GLY A 110 8.65 -17.92 -8.21
CA GLY A 110 9.23 -17.97 -9.56
C GLY A 110 8.42 -17.15 -10.58
N GLN A 111 9.09 -16.71 -11.66
CA GLN A 111 8.53 -15.79 -12.65
C GLN A 111 7.29 -16.36 -13.34
N GLU A 112 7.36 -17.60 -13.83
CA GLU A 112 6.27 -18.25 -14.56
C GLU A 112 5.00 -18.41 -13.70
N ALA A 113 5.16 -18.91 -12.47
CA ALA A 113 4.05 -19.08 -11.54
C ALA A 113 3.44 -17.73 -11.13
N LYS A 114 4.28 -16.72 -10.87
CA LYS A 114 3.83 -15.35 -10.59
C LYS A 114 2.97 -14.80 -11.73
N ASP A 115 3.46 -14.89 -12.97
CA ASP A 115 2.75 -14.35 -14.14
C ASP A 115 1.45 -15.11 -14.42
N ALA A 116 1.42 -16.42 -14.19
CA ALA A 116 0.19 -17.21 -14.25
C ALA A 116 -0.83 -16.80 -13.17
N ILE A 117 -0.37 -16.57 -11.93
CA ILE A 117 -1.22 -16.11 -10.83
C ILE A 117 -1.80 -14.71 -11.13
N LEU A 118 -0.97 -13.76 -11.57
CA LEU A 118 -1.42 -12.41 -11.90
C LEU A 118 -2.40 -12.40 -13.07
N ARG A 119 -2.22 -13.29 -14.07
CA ARG A 119 -3.22 -13.48 -15.15
C ARG A 119 -4.56 -14.01 -14.63
N SER A 120 -4.55 -14.97 -13.71
CA SER A 120 -5.77 -15.48 -13.07
C SER A 120 -6.48 -14.36 -12.27
N VAL A 121 -5.73 -13.57 -11.50
CA VAL A 121 -6.25 -12.39 -10.79
C VAL A 121 -6.86 -11.38 -11.78
N CYS A 122 -6.14 -11.03 -12.84
CA CYS A 122 -6.61 -10.11 -13.87
C CYS A 122 -7.94 -10.57 -14.48
N THR A 123 -8.08 -11.87 -14.76
CA THR A 123 -9.32 -12.44 -15.31
C THR A 123 -10.48 -12.37 -14.31
N GLU A 124 -10.24 -12.65 -13.03
CA GLU A 124 -11.28 -12.57 -12.01
C GLU A 124 -11.73 -11.13 -11.75
N LEU A 125 -10.78 -10.20 -11.57
CA LEU A 125 -11.09 -8.81 -11.24
C LEU A 125 -11.70 -8.03 -12.42
N SER A 126 -11.33 -8.36 -13.66
CA SER A 126 -11.92 -7.72 -14.85
C SER A 126 -13.41 -8.04 -15.05
N HIS A 127 -13.89 -9.16 -14.48
CA HIS A 127 -15.29 -9.55 -14.53
C HIS A 127 -16.06 -9.25 -13.22
N ALA A 128 -15.42 -8.59 -12.25
CA ALA A 128 -16.00 -8.39 -10.93
C ALA A 128 -17.03 -7.24 -10.85
N GLY A 129 -17.20 -6.46 -11.93
CA GLY A 129 -18.11 -5.32 -11.98
C GLY A 129 -17.57 -4.07 -11.26
N VAL A 130 -16.25 -3.96 -11.15
CA VAL A 130 -15.54 -2.83 -10.55
C VAL A 130 -14.63 -2.15 -11.58
N LEU A 131 -14.20 -0.92 -11.33
CA LEU A 131 -13.21 -0.26 -12.18
C LEU A 131 -11.83 -0.89 -11.93
N PHE A 132 -11.41 -1.73 -12.86
CA PHE A 132 -10.15 -2.47 -12.76
C PHE A 132 -9.41 -2.49 -14.11
N ARG A 133 -8.07 -2.50 -14.04
CA ARG A 133 -7.17 -2.72 -15.17
C ARG A 133 -6.12 -3.73 -14.77
N CYS A 134 -5.72 -4.63 -15.66
CA CYS A 134 -4.81 -5.71 -15.28
C CYS A 134 -3.43 -5.21 -14.84
N GLU A 135 -3.01 -4.03 -15.31
CA GLU A 135 -1.78 -3.35 -14.89
C GLU A 135 -1.82 -2.89 -13.42
N TRP A 136 -3.02 -2.78 -12.83
CA TRP A 136 -3.24 -2.45 -11.42
C TRP A 136 -3.18 -3.67 -10.49
N ALA A 137 -3.03 -4.88 -11.04
CA ALA A 137 -2.68 -6.07 -10.29
C ALA A 137 -1.20 -6.40 -10.53
N ASN A 138 -0.35 -5.97 -9.61
CA ASN A 138 1.09 -6.11 -9.77
C ASN A 138 1.79 -6.43 -8.44
N LEU A 139 3.10 -6.60 -8.54
CA LEU A 139 3.95 -6.83 -7.39
C LEU A 139 4.40 -5.45 -6.87
N LEU A 140 4.01 -5.12 -5.64
CA LEU A 140 4.36 -3.87 -4.99
C LEU A 140 5.84 -3.90 -4.60
N ASP A 141 6.69 -3.21 -5.36
CA ASP A 141 8.11 -3.14 -5.05
C ASP A 141 8.40 -2.49 -3.69
N GLY A 142 9.59 -2.76 -3.15
CA GLY A 142 9.93 -2.29 -1.82
C GLY A 142 10.06 -0.77 -1.72
N HIS A 143 10.31 -0.09 -2.84
CA HIS A 143 10.40 1.36 -2.89
C HIS A 143 8.99 1.97 -2.73
N ASP A 144 8.04 1.51 -3.55
CA ASP A 144 6.65 1.96 -3.51
C ASP A 144 5.98 1.59 -2.19
N GLU A 145 6.26 0.42 -1.64
CA GLU A 145 5.81 0.01 -0.30
C GLU A 145 6.21 1.03 0.77
N GLY A 146 7.48 1.47 0.75
CA GLY A 146 7.98 2.49 1.67
C GLY A 146 7.32 3.85 1.43
N LEU A 147 7.23 4.29 0.18
CA LEU A 147 6.64 5.58 -0.16
C LEU A 147 5.17 5.65 0.25
N TYR A 148 4.38 4.62 -0.05
CA TYR A 148 2.96 4.54 0.33
C TYR A 148 2.77 4.49 1.84
N GLY A 149 3.63 3.76 2.56
CA GLY A 149 3.65 3.78 4.02
C GLY A 149 3.90 5.18 4.58
N TRP A 150 4.88 5.90 4.02
CA TRP A 150 5.22 7.26 4.44
C TRP A 150 4.09 8.25 4.17
N VAL A 151 3.46 8.17 2.99
CA VAL A 151 2.26 8.95 2.66
C VAL A 151 1.14 8.64 3.64
N THR A 152 0.90 7.38 3.96
CA THR A 152 -0.16 6.97 4.89
C THR A 152 0.04 7.58 6.27
N VAL A 153 1.24 7.45 6.85
CA VAL A 153 1.53 8.02 8.18
C VAL A 153 1.36 9.54 8.18
N ASN A 154 1.94 10.23 7.20
CA ASN A 154 1.89 11.69 7.15
C ASN A 154 0.52 12.25 6.74
N TYR A 155 -0.27 11.47 6.00
CA TYR A 155 -1.68 11.77 5.75
C TYR A 155 -2.48 11.73 7.06
N LEU A 156 -2.26 10.71 7.89
CA LEU A 156 -2.93 10.58 9.19
C LEU A 156 -2.49 11.64 10.20
N LEU A 157 -1.25 12.14 10.07
CA LEU A 157 -0.71 13.22 10.92
C LEU A 157 -1.01 14.64 10.40
N ASP A 158 -1.71 14.79 9.27
CA ASP A 158 -1.99 16.08 8.62
C ASP A 158 -0.76 16.91 8.21
N THR A 159 0.41 16.27 8.09
CA THR A 159 1.69 16.95 7.81
C THR A 159 1.96 17.15 6.31
N LEU A 160 1.18 16.52 5.44
CA LEU A 160 1.36 16.58 3.98
C LEU A 160 0.84 17.87 3.31
N TYR A 161 0.12 18.73 4.04
CA TYR A 161 -0.63 19.85 3.47
C TYR A 161 -0.03 21.22 3.80
N PRO A 162 -0.33 22.28 3.02
CA PRO A 162 0.08 23.64 3.35
C PRO A 162 -0.44 24.08 4.73
N GLY A 163 0.41 24.76 5.50
CA GLY A 163 0.06 25.22 6.84
C GLY A 163 0.05 24.14 7.92
N ALA A 164 0.60 22.94 7.64
CA ALA A 164 0.83 21.93 8.66
C ALA A 164 1.61 22.48 9.86
N ALA A 165 1.19 22.11 11.07
CA ALA A 165 1.79 22.61 12.32
C ALA A 165 3.15 21.96 12.64
N ALA A 166 3.46 20.84 12.00
CA ALA A 166 4.68 20.06 12.20
C ALA A 166 5.25 19.59 10.86
N ASP A 167 6.54 19.27 10.89
CA ASP A 167 7.22 18.60 9.79
C ASP A 167 6.72 17.15 9.64
N THR A 168 6.98 16.57 8.49
CA THR A 168 6.64 15.17 8.20
C THR A 168 7.46 14.21 9.06
N ALA A 169 6.82 13.15 9.53
CA ALA A 169 7.47 12.05 10.22
C ALA A 169 8.24 11.18 9.21
N GLY A 170 9.44 10.76 9.59
CA GLY A 170 10.11 9.63 8.95
C GLY A 170 9.50 8.30 9.41
N ILE A 171 9.60 7.28 8.58
CA ILE A 171 9.13 5.93 8.88
C ILE A 171 10.25 4.90 8.66
N ILE A 172 10.17 3.83 9.44
CA ILE A 172 10.91 2.59 9.21
C ILE A 172 9.88 1.46 9.23
N ASP A 173 9.77 0.73 8.14
CA ASP A 173 8.88 -0.43 8.03
C ASP A 173 9.71 -1.71 7.95
N LEU A 174 9.61 -2.55 8.98
CA LEU A 174 10.34 -3.80 9.08
C LEU A 174 9.42 -4.97 8.70
N GLY A 175 9.41 -5.30 7.41
CA GLY A 175 8.69 -6.45 6.88
C GLY A 175 9.45 -7.78 7.07
N GLY A 176 8.91 -8.86 6.52
CA GLY A 176 9.54 -10.19 6.59
C GLY A 176 10.79 -10.30 5.70
N GLY A 177 10.73 -9.76 4.47
CA GLY A 177 11.80 -9.89 3.47
C GLY A 177 12.71 -8.66 3.33
N SER A 178 12.24 -7.48 3.72
CA SER A 178 12.96 -6.22 3.58
C SER A 178 12.68 -5.28 4.75
N VAL A 179 13.50 -4.25 4.89
CA VAL A 179 13.20 -3.06 5.70
C VAL A 179 13.22 -1.83 4.81
N GLN A 180 12.25 -0.95 4.99
CA GLN A 180 12.13 0.32 4.29
C GLN A 180 12.43 1.46 5.24
N VAL A 181 13.20 2.46 4.78
CA VAL A 181 13.49 3.69 5.51
C VAL A 181 13.11 4.86 4.62
N VAL A 182 12.18 5.70 5.10
CA VAL A 182 11.61 6.79 4.31
C VAL A 182 11.45 8.04 5.15
N PHE A 183 11.95 9.18 4.69
CA PHE A 183 11.83 10.46 5.41
C PHE A 183 12.00 11.65 4.47
N SER A 184 11.42 12.80 4.83
CA SER A 184 11.67 14.04 4.09
C SER A 184 13.08 14.57 4.36
N GLN A 185 13.69 15.13 3.32
CA GLN A 185 15.02 15.73 3.42
C GLN A 185 15.04 17.11 2.75
N PRO A 186 15.85 18.06 3.23
CA PRO A 186 16.02 19.34 2.55
C PRO A 186 16.71 19.14 1.19
N GLU A 187 16.45 20.05 0.24
CA GLU A 187 17.09 20.02 -1.09
C GLU A 187 18.64 20.06 -1.03
N SER A 188 19.21 20.55 0.06
CA SER A 188 20.66 20.59 0.31
C SER A 188 21.26 19.25 0.75
N SER A 189 20.47 18.20 0.90
CA SER A 189 20.96 16.89 1.34
C SER A 189 21.90 16.25 0.31
N LYS A 190 22.89 15.49 0.81
CA LYS A 190 23.87 14.75 0.00
C LYS A 190 23.46 13.29 -0.23
N ALA A 191 22.16 13.01 -0.36
CA ALA A 191 21.71 11.66 -0.63
C ALA A 191 22.33 11.15 -1.95
N PRO A 192 22.73 9.86 -2.02
CA PRO A 192 23.22 9.30 -3.28
C PRO A 192 22.15 9.41 -4.39
N ALA A 193 22.59 9.50 -5.63
CA ALA A 193 21.67 9.56 -6.78
C ALA A 193 20.74 8.32 -6.80
N GLY A 194 19.45 8.54 -7.05
CA GLY A 194 18.43 7.48 -7.12
C GLY A 194 17.79 7.09 -5.78
N TYR A 195 18.10 7.79 -4.68
CA TYR A 195 17.49 7.58 -3.36
C TYR A 195 16.49 8.67 -2.96
N THR A 196 16.32 9.67 -3.82
CA THR A 196 15.46 10.82 -3.58
C THR A 196 14.39 10.88 -4.65
N GLU A 197 13.15 11.10 -4.24
CA GLU A 197 12.01 11.31 -5.13
C GLU A 197 11.25 12.59 -4.75
N LYS A 198 10.74 13.30 -5.78
CA LYS A 198 9.81 14.42 -5.60
C LYS A 198 8.38 13.89 -5.68
N LEU A 199 7.71 13.84 -4.53
CA LEU A 199 6.30 13.47 -4.44
C LEU A 199 5.41 14.72 -4.38
N VAL A 200 4.46 14.84 -5.30
CA VAL A 200 3.43 15.90 -5.24
C VAL A 200 2.18 15.36 -4.57
N PHE A 201 1.88 15.84 -3.36
CA PHE A 201 0.69 15.44 -2.61
C PHE A 201 0.12 16.62 -1.82
N GLY A 202 -1.21 16.73 -1.76
CA GLY A 202 -1.88 17.74 -0.94
C GLY A 202 -1.56 19.20 -1.33
N GLY A 203 -1.20 19.45 -2.59
CA GLY A 203 -0.78 20.76 -3.06
C GLY A 203 0.66 21.17 -2.69
N ARG A 204 1.47 20.23 -2.20
CA ARG A 204 2.90 20.42 -1.88
C ARG A 204 3.76 19.42 -2.64
N THR A 205 4.97 19.85 -2.98
CA THR A 205 6.05 18.95 -3.40
C THR A 205 6.86 18.58 -2.16
N HIS A 206 7.08 17.29 -1.96
CA HIS A 206 7.87 16.72 -0.88
C HIS A 206 9.10 16.06 -1.48
N ASP A 207 10.29 16.46 -1.03
CA ASP A 207 11.54 15.77 -1.35
C ASP A 207 11.75 14.65 -0.32
N VAL A 208 11.60 13.41 -0.77
CA VAL A 208 11.55 12.23 0.09
C VAL A 208 12.74 11.33 -0.21
N TYR A 209 13.50 10.97 0.82
CA TYR A 209 14.45 9.88 0.77
C TYR A 209 13.68 8.56 0.87
N VAL A 210 13.90 7.62 -0.05
CA VAL A 210 13.28 6.29 -0.03
C VAL A 210 14.36 5.24 -0.22
N LYS A 211 14.44 4.29 0.71
CA LYS A 211 15.29 3.10 0.54
C LYS A 211 14.65 1.85 1.08
N SER A 212 14.56 0.84 0.22
CA SER A 212 14.31 -0.55 0.61
C SER A 212 15.61 -1.35 0.66
N HIS A 213 15.81 -2.07 1.76
CA HIS A 213 16.91 -3.01 1.97
C HIS A 213 16.37 -4.44 1.91
N LEU A 214 16.35 -5.02 0.72
CA LEU A 214 15.97 -6.41 0.51
C LEU A 214 16.98 -7.35 1.21
N GLY A 215 16.47 -8.39 1.88
CA GLY A 215 17.28 -9.34 2.66
C GLY A 215 17.49 -8.92 4.11
N PHE A 216 17.08 -7.71 4.50
CA PHE A 216 17.21 -7.18 5.86
C PHE A 216 15.89 -7.13 6.63
N GLY A 217 14.83 -7.73 6.09
CA GLY A 217 13.59 -7.97 6.83
C GLY A 217 13.76 -9.00 7.94
N LEU A 218 12.77 -9.12 8.83
CA LEU A 218 12.85 -9.95 10.02
C LEU A 218 13.16 -11.43 9.73
N ASP A 219 12.45 -12.03 8.77
CA ASP A 219 12.61 -13.45 8.41
C ASP A 219 13.91 -13.68 7.62
N ALA A 220 14.24 -12.75 6.74
CA ALA A 220 15.46 -12.80 5.94
C ALA A 220 16.72 -12.66 6.82
N ALA A 221 16.73 -11.70 7.74
CA ALA A 221 17.81 -11.50 8.69
C ALA A 221 18.00 -12.73 9.61
N ARG A 222 16.89 -13.32 10.07
CA ARG A 222 16.92 -14.57 10.84
C ARG A 222 17.54 -15.72 10.04
N SER A 223 17.13 -15.89 8.79
CA SER A 223 17.64 -16.95 7.91
C SER A 223 19.14 -16.76 7.65
N ALA A 224 19.56 -15.54 7.30
CA ALA A 224 20.97 -15.21 7.08
C ALA A 224 21.84 -15.46 8.32
N LEU A 225 21.34 -15.13 9.52
CA LEU A 225 22.04 -15.43 10.77
C LEU A 225 22.21 -16.95 10.99
N LEU A 226 21.15 -17.73 10.74
CA LEU A 226 21.21 -19.20 10.86
C LEU A 226 22.21 -19.80 9.87
N ASP A 227 22.22 -19.33 8.61
CA ASP A 227 23.16 -19.78 7.58
C ASP A 227 24.61 -19.49 7.99
N LEU A 228 24.88 -18.29 8.53
CA LEU A 228 26.21 -17.93 9.04
C LEU A 228 26.66 -18.82 10.21
N LEU A 229 25.75 -19.16 11.13
CA LEU A 229 26.04 -20.05 12.25
C LEU A 229 26.35 -21.48 11.78
N ILE A 230 25.62 -21.97 10.77
CA ILE A 230 25.86 -23.28 10.17
C ILE A 230 27.23 -23.31 9.47
N ALA A 231 27.53 -22.29 8.66
CA ALA A 231 28.80 -22.17 7.94
C ALA A 231 30.01 -22.19 8.89
N LYS A 232 29.97 -21.35 9.94
CA LYS A 232 31.04 -21.32 10.95
C LYS A 232 31.22 -22.64 11.69
N ARG A 233 30.14 -23.39 11.93
CA ARG A 233 30.22 -24.71 12.56
C ARG A 233 30.82 -25.76 11.61
N GLY A 234 30.58 -25.63 10.31
CA GLY A 234 31.20 -26.45 9.28
C GLY A 234 32.72 -26.26 9.23
N ASP A 235 33.19 -25.01 9.21
CA ASP A 235 34.62 -24.68 9.17
C ASP A 235 35.38 -25.21 10.40
N VAL A 236 34.78 -25.12 11.59
CA VAL A 236 35.38 -25.67 12.83
C VAL A 236 35.53 -27.20 12.77
N ARG A 237 34.57 -27.91 12.18
CA ARG A 237 34.67 -29.38 12.03
C ARG A 237 35.72 -29.81 11.02
N THR A 238 35.87 -29.06 9.92
CA THR A 238 36.90 -29.34 8.91
C THR A 238 38.30 -29.06 9.47
N ALA A 239 38.46 -28.02 10.28
CA ALA A 239 39.72 -27.70 10.95
C ALA A 239 40.10 -28.68 12.09
N MET A 240 39.13 -29.38 12.69
CA MET A 240 39.40 -30.41 13.72
C MET A 240 39.77 -31.79 13.14
N HIS A 241 39.63 -31.99 11.83
CA HIS A 241 39.91 -33.25 11.14
C HIS A 241 41.09 -33.17 10.16
N ALA A 242 41.80 -32.06 10.13
CA ALA A 242 43.09 -31.88 9.43
C ALA A 242 44.24 -31.94 10.43
#